data_AF-D7NDB1-F1
#
_entry.id   AF-D7NDB1-F1
#
_cell.length_a   1.000
_cell.length_b   1.000
_cell.length_c   1.000
_cell.angle_alpha   90.00
_cell.angle_beta   90.00
_cell.angle_gamma   90.00
#
_symmetry.space_group_name_H-M   'P 1'
#
loop_
_entity.id
_entity.type
_entity.pdbx_description
1 polymer ?
#
loop_
_entity_poly.entity_id
_entity_poly.type
_entity_poly.pdbx_seq_one_letter_code
_entity_poly.pdbx_strand_id
1 'polypeptide(L)'
;MEENLVSRHVLDASHYEGKGKWKGVIQGWIVFLVIFIATLIPAVRQALLGFADSVKSVEWVVTSVHFLLNGFWIIAVFMAIGTLMKWREKQPFEEICIYEDGIGFVTVLGRQEKVNFDQVYVHYGAYQKSVYIDCALLGISAKNIPWNYFSQSDVLHKNLQRYANWNIGKYKKK
;
A
#
# COMPACT_ATOMS: atom_id res chain seq x y z
N MET A 1 -15.60 5.78 -28.88
CA MET A 1 -15.73 4.40 -28.33
C MET A 1 -16.53 4.52 -27.03
N GLU A 2 -17.82 4.84 -27.16
CA GLU A 2 -18.76 5.02 -26.03
C GLU A 2 -19.88 3.97 -26.02
N GLU A 3 -19.94 3.12 -27.05
CA GLU A 3 -20.88 2.00 -27.06
C GLU A 3 -20.59 1.10 -25.85
N ASN A 4 -21.64 0.88 -25.04
CA ASN A 4 -21.68 0.02 -23.87
C ASN A 4 -20.92 0.51 -22.63
N LEU A 5 -20.56 1.80 -22.53
CA LEU A 5 -20.04 2.37 -21.28
C LEU A 5 -21.16 2.45 -20.23
N VAL A 6 -20.97 1.77 -19.10
CA VAL A 6 -21.91 1.79 -17.96
C VAL A 6 -21.58 2.95 -17.02
N SER A 7 -20.30 3.12 -16.68
CA SER A 7 -19.87 4.20 -15.77
C SER A 7 -18.38 4.50 -15.88
N ARG A 8 -17.98 5.71 -15.48
CA ARG A 8 -16.58 6.17 -15.42
C ARG A 8 -16.28 6.72 -14.04
N HIS A 9 -15.12 6.36 -13.49
CA HIS A 9 -14.70 6.70 -12.14
C HIS A 9 -13.25 7.15 -12.14
N VAL A 10 -13.04 8.41 -11.79
CA VAL A 10 -11.71 9.04 -11.70
C VAL A 10 -11.14 8.75 -10.32
N LEU A 11 -9.89 8.31 -10.27
CA LEU A 11 -9.13 8.13 -9.05
C LEU A 11 -8.40 9.44 -8.73
N ASP A 12 -8.68 10.02 -7.57
CA ASP A 12 -8.05 11.26 -7.13
C ASP A 12 -6.55 11.03 -6.84
N ALA A 13 -5.71 11.47 -7.79
CA ALA A 13 -4.26 11.35 -7.74
C ALA A 13 -3.65 12.06 -6.53
N SER A 14 -4.27 13.13 -6.03
CA SER A 14 -3.77 13.86 -4.85
C SER A 14 -3.77 13.00 -3.59
N HIS A 15 -4.72 12.06 -3.49
CA HIS A 15 -4.83 11.13 -2.38
C HIS A 15 -3.84 9.96 -2.51
N TYR A 16 -3.57 9.52 -3.75
CA TYR A 16 -2.60 8.47 -4.03
C TYR A 16 -1.16 8.95 -3.83
N GLU A 17 -0.77 10.09 -4.38
CA GLU A 17 0.60 10.62 -4.24
C GLU A 17 0.85 11.32 -2.90
N GLY A 18 -0.21 11.77 -2.22
CA GLY A 18 -0.14 12.50 -0.96
C GLY A 18 -0.14 11.61 0.28
N LYS A 19 -0.95 12.00 1.26
CA LYS A 19 -0.97 11.42 2.63
C LYS A 19 -1.19 9.90 2.63
N GLY A 20 -1.93 9.35 1.66
CA GLY A 20 -2.24 7.92 1.57
C GLY A 20 -1.01 7.03 1.39
N LYS A 21 -0.14 7.35 0.42
CA LYS A 21 1.08 6.58 0.12
C LYS A 21 2.15 6.69 1.19
N TRP A 22 2.26 7.86 1.82
CA TRP A 22 3.37 8.17 2.73
C TRP A 22 3.05 7.97 4.22
N LYS A 23 1.78 7.89 4.64
CA LYS A 23 1.41 7.80 6.06
C LYS A 23 2.16 6.70 6.82
N GLY A 24 2.21 5.49 6.26
CA GLY A 24 2.91 4.36 6.88
C GLY A 24 4.43 4.56 6.95
N VAL A 25 5.01 5.13 5.90
CA VAL A 25 6.45 5.46 5.82
C VAL A 25 6.80 6.50 6.89
N ILE A 26 6.04 7.60 6.95
CA ILE A 26 6.22 8.68 7.92
C ILE A 26 6.08 8.16 9.35
N GLN A 27 5.03 7.38 9.64
CA GLN A 27 4.82 6.80 10.97
C GLN A 27 6.00 5.91 11.39
N GLY A 28 6.51 5.08 10.48
CA GLY A 28 7.71 4.28 10.71
C GLY A 28 8.91 5.15 11.09
N TRP A 29 9.22 6.18 10.28
CA TRP A 29 10.33 7.11 10.52
C TRP A 29 10.21 7.85 11.85
N ILE A 30 9.01 8.30 12.22
CA ILE A 30 8.78 8.98 13.51
C ILE A 30 9.11 8.03 14.67
N VAL A 31 8.59 6.81 14.65
CA VAL A 31 8.85 5.83 15.73
C VAL A 31 10.35 5.51 15.81
N PHE A 32 11.00 5.29 14.67
CA PHE A 32 12.44 5.06 14.61
C PHE A 32 13.22 6.23 15.22
N LEU A 33 12.92 7.47 14.81
CA LEU A 33 13.63 8.66 15.30
C LEU A 33 13.44 8.88 16.80
N VAL A 34 12.23 8.66 17.32
CA VAL A 34 11.96 8.79 18.76
C VAL A 34 12.82 7.81 19.55
N ILE A 35 12.86 6.54 19.15
CA ILE A 35 13.68 5.51 19.81
C ILE A 35 15.17 5.85 19.67
N PHE A 36 15.61 6.17 18.46
CA PHE A 36 17.01 6.49 18.18
C PHE A 36 17.49 7.69 19.03
N ILE A 37 16.75 8.80 19.02
CA ILE A 37 17.09 9.99 19.82
C ILE A 37 17.09 9.66 21.32
N ALA A 38 16.10 8.91 21.81
CA ALA A 38 16.06 8.52 23.22
C ALA A 38 17.31 7.72 23.62
N THR A 39 17.81 6.81 22.75
CA THR A 39 19.03 6.02 23.02
C THR A 39 20.33 6.81 22.95
N LEU A 40 20.31 8.02 22.39
CA LEU A 40 21.46 8.94 22.39
C LEU A 40 21.56 9.73 23.70
N ILE A 41 20.49 9.80 24.50
CA ILE A 41 20.50 10.49 25.79
C ILE A 41 21.35 9.69 26.79
N PRO A 42 22.41 10.28 27.39
CA PRO A 42 23.32 9.56 28.28
C PRO A 42 22.63 8.87 29.45
N ALA A 43 21.66 9.53 30.09
CA ALA A 43 20.91 8.96 31.22
C ALA A 43 20.09 7.72 30.81
N VAL A 44 19.44 7.75 29.64
CA VAL A 44 18.67 6.62 29.11
C VAL A 44 19.61 5.47 28.76
N ARG A 45 20.75 5.78 28.13
CA ARG A 45 21.77 4.79 27.79
C ARG A 45 22.34 4.09 29.02
N GLN A 46 22.63 4.84 30.08
CA GLN A 46 23.09 4.28 31.36
C GLN A 46 22.01 3.42 32.02
N ALA A 47 20.76 3.87 32.04
CA ALA A 47 19.65 3.09 32.59
C ALA A 47 19.45 1.76 31.85
N LEU A 48 19.54 1.76 30.52
CA LEU A 48 19.43 0.55 29.70
C LEU A 48 20.59 -0.43 29.96
N LEU A 49 21.83 0.06 30.07
CA LEU A 49 22.97 -0.78 30.42
C LEU A 49 22.83 -1.36 31.84
N GLY A 50 22.46 -0.53 32.82
CA GLY A 50 22.22 -0.99 34.19
C GLY A 50 21.09 -2.02 34.29
N PHE A 51 20.04 -1.88 33.46
CA PHE A 51 19.02 -2.90 33.31
C PHE A 51 19.61 -4.20 32.74
N ALA A 52 20.34 -4.15 31.64
CA ALA A 52 20.98 -5.33 31.05
C ALA A 52 21.89 -6.07 32.06
N ASP A 53 22.67 -5.33 32.85
CA ASP A 53 23.54 -5.88 33.88
C ASP A 53 22.73 -6.59 35.00
N SER A 54 21.58 -6.03 35.38
CA SER A 54 20.69 -6.61 36.40
C SER A 54 20.05 -7.94 35.96
N VAL A 55 19.87 -8.14 34.65
CA VAL A 55 19.27 -9.36 34.07
C VAL A 55 20.28 -10.15 33.23
N LYS A 56 21.58 -10.05 33.56
CA LYS A 56 22.69 -10.67 32.81
C LYS A 56 22.54 -12.16 32.52
N SER A 57 21.75 -12.88 33.31
CA SER A 57 21.45 -14.30 33.09
C SER A 57 20.47 -14.54 31.93
N VAL A 58 19.83 -13.50 31.41
CA VAL A 58 18.84 -13.54 30.32
C VAL A 58 19.47 -13.00 29.05
N GLU A 59 20.17 -13.88 28.33
CA GLU A 59 21.02 -13.53 27.18
C GLU A 59 20.27 -12.71 26.11
N TRP A 60 19.06 -13.11 25.74
CA TRP A 60 18.28 -12.42 24.70
C TRP A 60 17.95 -10.96 25.06
N VAL A 61 17.78 -10.65 26.35
CA VAL A 61 17.53 -9.27 26.80
C VAL A 61 18.80 -8.43 26.68
N VAL A 62 19.93 -8.97 27.13
CA VAL A 62 21.24 -8.32 27.04
C VAL A 62 21.59 -8.02 25.59
N THR A 63 21.43 -9.00 24.70
CA THR A 63 21.65 -8.83 23.25
C THR A 63 20.73 -7.76 22.66
N SER A 64 19.46 -7.74 23.06
CA SER A 64 18.48 -6.75 22.58
C SER A 64 18.83 -5.33 23.01
N VAL A 65 19.30 -5.14 24.24
CA VAL A 65 19.75 -3.82 24.74
C VAL A 65 21.00 -3.37 23.98
N HIS A 66 21.99 -4.24 23.79
CA HIS A 66 23.19 -3.89 23.02
C HIS A 66 22.86 -3.56 21.56
N PHE A 67 21.93 -4.31 20.95
CA PHE A 67 21.42 -3.98 19.62
C PHE A 67 20.74 -2.61 19.60
N LEU A 68 19.86 -2.32 20.56
CA LEU A 68 19.16 -1.03 20.66
C LEU A 68 20.14 0.15 20.79
N LEU A 69 21.24 -0.02 21.52
CA LEU A 69 22.22 1.03 21.76
C LEU A 69 23.27 1.22 20.66
N ASN A 70 23.64 0.15 19.95
CA ASN A 70 24.77 0.13 19.03
C ASN A 70 24.43 -0.30 17.60
N GLY A 71 23.40 -1.14 17.43
CA GLY A 71 23.00 -1.72 16.15
C GLY A 71 21.71 -1.12 15.56
N PHE A 72 20.92 -0.39 16.35
CA PHE A 72 19.59 0.09 15.95
C PHE A 72 19.62 0.97 14.70
N TRP A 73 20.71 1.70 14.47
CA TRP A 73 20.89 2.52 13.26
C TRP A 73 20.81 1.70 11.96
N ILE A 74 21.11 0.39 11.98
CA ILE A 74 21.00 -0.50 10.82
C ILE A 74 19.54 -0.55 10.31
N ILE A 75 18.56 -0.38 11.20
CA ILE A 75 17.14 -0.32 10.81
C ILE A 75 16.87 0.87 9.88
N ALA A 76 17.60 1.99 10.03
CA ALA A 76 17.48 3.12 9.11
C ALA A 76 17.79 2.75 7.65
N VAL A 77 18.73 1.82 7.42
CA VAL A 77 19.09 1.34 6.08
C VAL A 77 17.91 0.59 5.47
N PHE A 78 17.31 -0.35 6.20
CA PHE A 78 16.13 -1.08 5.74
C PHE A 78 14.92 -0.16 5.52
N MET A 79 14.74 0.82 6.41
CA MET A 79 13.68 1.83 6.25
C MET A 79 13.90 2.71 5.03
N ALA A 80 15.14 3.11 4.73
CA ALA A 80 15.48 3.85 3.53
C ALA A 80 15.19 3.03 2.26
N ILE A 81 15.56 1.74 2.24
CA ILE A 81 15.23 0.84 1.13
C ILE A 81 13.71 0.75 0.93
N GLY A 82 12.96 0.49 2.00
CA GLY A 82 11.49 0.44 1.93
C GLY A 82 10.87 1.77 1.47
N THR A 83 11.45 2.90 1.89
CA THR A 83 11.06 4.25 1.46
C THR A 83 11.28 4.43 -0.04
N LEU A 84 12.44 4.02 -0.55
CA LEU A 84 12.77 4.09 -1.99
C LEU A 84 11.86 3.19 -2.83
N MET A 85 11.59 1.97 -2.35
CA MET A 85 10.64 1.06 -3.00
C MET A 85 9.25 1.68 -3.07
N LYS A 86 8.79 2.25 -1.95
CA LYS A 86 7.48 2.91 -1.90
C LYS A 86 7.43 4.15 -2.79
N TRP A 87 8.51 4.92 -2.86
CA TRP A 87 8.60 6.08 -3.75
C TRP A 87 8.42 5.68 -5.22
N ARG A 88 9.05 4.58 -5.64
CA ARG A 88 8.97 4.04 -7.01
C ARG A 88 7.61 3.46 -7.39
N GLU A 89 6.72 3.19 -6.44
CA GLU A 89 5.35 2.77 -6.76
C GLU A 89 4.62 3.91 -7.48
N LYS A 90 4.35 3.72 -8.76
CA LYS A 90 3.55 4.64 -9.56
C LYS A 90 2.08 4.30 -9.42
N GLN A 91 1.23 5.32 -9.59
CA GLN A 91 -0.20 5.11 -9.74
C GLN A 91 -0.45 4.22 -10.96
N PRO A 92 -1.14 3.07 -10.81
CA PRO A 92 -1.30 2.13 -11.92
C PRO A 92 -2.29 2.63 -12.99
N PHE A 93 -3.26 3.45 -12.61
CA PHE A 93 -4.26 4.06 -13.50
C PHE A 93 -4.87 5.31 -12.84
N GLU A 94 -5.39 6.22 -13.67
CA GLU A 94 -6.10 7.43 -13.24
C GLU A 94 -7.61 7.25 -13.26
N GLU A 95 -8.14 6.39 -14.14
CA GLU A 95 -9.59 6.18 -14.24
C GLU A 95 -9.92 4.71 -14.46
N ILE A 96 -11.09 4.31 -13.94
CA ILE A 96 -11.75 3.05 -14.23
C ILE A 96 -13.02 3.31 -15.02
N CYS A 97 -13.13 2.68 -16.18
CA CYS A 97 -14.33 2.69 -17.01
C CYS A 97 -14.98 1.29 -16.96
N ILE A 98 -16.22 1.18 -16.52
CA ILE A 98 -16.98 -0.08 -16.55
C ILE A 98 -17.79 -0.12 -17.83
N TYR A 99 -17.63 -1.21 -18.59
CA TYR A 99 -18.43 -1.54 -19.77
C TYR A 99 -19.29 -2.76 -19.47
N GLU A 100 -20.30 -3.02 -20.30
CA GLU A 100 -21.13 -4.24 -20.15
C GLU A 100 -20.33 -5.54 -20.33
N ASP A 101 -19.30 -5.50 -21.17
CA ASP A 101 -18.48 -6.64 -21.60
C ASP A 101 -17.05 -6.61 -21.03
N GLY A 102 -16.66 -5.57 -20.30
CA GLY A 102 -15.31 -5.47 -19.75
C GLY A 102 -15.04 -4.25 -18.89
N ILE A 103 -13.77 -4.07 -18.53
CA ILE A 103 -13.29 -2.98 -17.70
C ILE A 103 -12.11 -2.30 -18.40
N GLY A 104 -12.16 -0.97 -18.44
CA GLY A 104 -11.12 -0.11 -18.98
C GLY A 104 -10.33 0.56 -17.88
N PHE A 105 -9.02 0.64 -18.07
CA PHE A 105 -8.11 1.43 -17.23
C PHE A 105 -7.52 2.55 -18.06
N VAL A 106 -7.68 3.79 -17.61
CA VAL A 106 -6.99 4.94 -18.20
C VAL A 106 -5.67 5.11 -17.48
N THR A 107 -4.57 4.92 -18.21
CA THR A 107 -3.21 5.11 -17.68
C THR A 107 -2.91 6.59 -17.48
N VAL A 108 -1.87 6.90 -16.69
CA VAL A 108 -1.35 8.27 -16.48
C VAL A 108 -0.95 8.98 -17.78
N LEU A 109 -0.76 8.23 -18.87
CA LEU A 109 -0.47 8.77 -20.20
C LEU A 109 -1.74 9.07 -21.02
N GLY A 110 -2.92 8.99 -20.41
CA GLY A 110 -4.22 9.16 -21.07
C GLY A 110 -4.62 8.03 -22.02
N ARG A 111 -3.83 6.95 -22.09
CA ARG A 111 -4.18 5.77 -22.90
C ARG A 111 -5.14 4.91 -22.13
N GLN A 112 -6.29 4.65 -22.75
CA GLN A 112 -7.28 3.72 -22.21
C GLN A 112 -7.05 2.32 -22.77
N GLU A 113 -6.93 1.35 -21.87
CA GLU A 113 -6.81 -0.07 -22.21
C GLU A 113 -8.00 -0.83 -21.63
N LYS A 114 -8.79 -1.47 -22.50
CA LYS A 114 -9.97 -2.27 -22.12
C LYS A 114 -9.62 -3.75 -22.14
N VAL A 115 -10.04 -4.45 -21.10
CA VAL A 115 -9.89 -5.90 -20.93
C VAL A 115 -11.20 -6.53 -20.51
N ASN A 116 -11.34 -7.83 -20.76
CA ASN A 116 -12.52 -8.58 -20.31
C ASN A 116 -12.49 -8.76 -18.79
N PHE A 117 -13.66 -8.92 -18.17
CA PHE A 117 -13.76 -9.12 -16.72
C PHE A 117 -13.03 -10.38 -16.23
N ASP A 118 -12.89 -11.43 -17.04
CA ASP A 118 -12.16 -12.64 -16.64
C ASP A 118 -10.64 -12.42 -16.52
N GLN A 119 -10.13 -11.32 -17.10
CA GLN A 119 -8.74 -10.89 -17.04
C GLN A 119 -8.46 -9.89 -15.92
N VAL A 120 -9.47 -9.56 -15.10
CA VAL A 120 -9.32 -8.64 -13.97
C VAL A 120 -9.90 -9.27 -12.73
N TYR A 121 -9.04 -9.49 -11.74
CA TYR A 121 -9.47 -9.93 -10.44
C TYR A 121 -9.79 -8.73 -9.55
N VAL A 122 -10.99 -8.72 -8.97
CA VAL A 122 -11.44 -7.71 -8.02
C VAL A 122 -11.71 -8.38 -6.68
N HIS A 123 -11.23 -7.77 -5.60
CA HIS A 123 -11.48 -8.25 -4.24
C HIS A 123 -11.69 -7.09 -3.28
N TYR A 124 -12.39 -7.35 -2.18
CA TYR A 124 -12.51 -6.38 -1.10
C TYR A 124 -11.18 -6.25 -0.36
N GLY A 125 -10.70 -5.03 -0.21
CA GLY A 125 -9.59 -4.73 0.69
C GLY A 125 -10.02 -4.75 2.16
N ALA A 126 -9.15 -4.25 3.03
CA ALA A 126 -9.35 -4.25 4.48
C ALA A 126 -10.75 -3.71 4.90
N TYR A 127 -11.50 -4.53 5.65
CA TYR A 127 -12.85 -4.23 6.14
C TYR A 127 -13.86 -3.80 5.05
N GLN A 128 -13.65 -4.21 3.79
CA GLN A 128 -14.46 -3.79 2.64
C GLN A 128 -14.49 -2.26 2.40
N LYS A 129 -13.60 -1.50 3.04
CA LYS A 129 -13.48 -0.04 2.87
C LYS A 129 -12.61 0.36 1.67
N SER A 130 -12.00 -0.62 1.03
CA SER A 130 -11.14 -0.44 -0.12
C SER A 130 -11.34 -1.57 -1.13
N VAL A 131 -10.80 -1.38 -2.32
CA VAL A 131 -10.79 -2.34 -3.41
C VAL A 131 -9.37 -2.78 -3.72
N TYR A 132 -9.21 -4.06 -4.01
CA TYR A 132 -8.04 -4.63 -4.66
C TYR A 132 -8.41 -4.96 -6.10
N ILE A 133 -7.59 -4.48 -7.04
CA ILE A 133 -7.76 -4.75 -8.47
C ILE A 133 -6.42 -5.26 -9.00
N ASP A 134 -6.47 -6.42 -9.65
CA ASP A 134 -5.32 -7.06 -10.28
C ASP A 134 -5.64 -7.40 -11.73
N CYS A 135 -4.81 -6.92 -12.65
CA CYS A 135 -4.84 -7.27 -14.06
C CYS A 135 -3.40 -7.51 -14.52
N ALA A 136 -2.99 -8.78 -14.53
CA ALA A 136 -1.64 -9.19 -14.90
C ALA A 136 -1.31 -8.84 -16.36
N LEU A 137 -2.29 -8.94 -17.26
CA LEU A 137 -2.14 -8.60 -18.68
C LEU A 137 -1.63 -7.17 -18.88
N LEU A 138 -2.13 -6.23 -18.08
CA LEU A 138 -1.76 -4.81 -18.14
C LEU A 138 -0.70 -4.43 -17.10
N GLY A 139 -0.19 -5.38 -16.30
CA GLY A 139 0.71 -5.11 -15.18
C GLY A 139 0.10 -4.23 -14.09
N ILE A 140 -1.24 -4.15 -14.02
CA ILE A 140 -1.95 -3.34 -13.04
C ILE A 140 -2.14 -4.14 -11.76
N SER A 141 -1.57 -3.67 -10.66
CA SER A 141 -1.84 -4.20 -9.32
C SER A 141 -2.08 -3.03 -8.35
N ALA A 142 -3.35 -2.76 -8.09
CA ALA A 142 -3.83 -1.70 -7.22
C ALA A 142 -4.28 -2.28 -5.87
N LYS A 143 -3.40 -2.28 -4.88
CA LYS A 143 -3.65 -2.85 -3.54
C LYS A 143 -4.35 -1.84 -2.62
N ASN A 144 -5.54 -2.21 -2.13
CA ASN A 144 -6.27 -1.51 -1.07
C ASN A 144 -6.56 -0.03 -1.38
N ILE A 145 -7.04 0.31 -2.58
CA ILE A 145 -7.47 1.68 -2.88
C ILE A 145 -8.78 1.97 -2.12
N PRO A 146 -8.83 2.95 -1.20
CA PRO A 146 -10.06 3.34 -0.52
C PRO A 146 -11.14 3.75 -1.51
N TRP A 147 -12.39 3.34 -1.26
CA TRP A 147 -13.50 3.67 -2.15
C TRP A 147 -13.67 5.18 -2.33
N ASN A 148 -13.50 5.94 -1.26
CA ASN A 148 -13.65 7.40 -1.26
C ASN A 148 -12.57 8.15 -2.07
N TYR A 149 -11.59 7.46 -2.65
CA TYR A 149 -10.64 8.06 -3.59
C TYR A 149 -11.18 8.10 -5.01
N PHE A 150 -12.27 7.38 -5.29
CA PHE A 150 -12.94 7.39 -6.58
C PHE A 150 -14.06 8.43 -6.64
N SER A 151 -14.21 9.08 -7.78
CA SER A 151 -15.45 9.81 -8.08
C SER A 151 -16.63 8.84 -8.17
N GLN A 152 -17.76 9.20 -7.54
CA GLN A 152 -18.97 8.36 -7.51
C GLN A 152 -18.70 6.94 -6.99
N SER A 153 -17.99 6.84 -5.86
CA SER A 153 -17.52 5.57 -5.28
C SER A 153 -18.63 4.54 -5.01
N ASP A 154 -19.83 5.00 -4.69
CA ASP A 154 -21.03 4.19 -4.47
C ASP A 154 -21.53 3.55 -5.76
N VAL A 155 -21.51 4.29 -6.87
CA VAL A 155 -21.84 3.79 -8.21
C VAL A 155 -20.80 2.78 -8.68
N LEU A 156 -19.50 3.09 -8.49
CA LEU A 156 -18.40 2.17 -8.81
C LEU A 156 -18.57 0.84 -8.07
N HIS A 157 -18.82 0.90 -6.76
CA HIS A 157 -18.96 -0.28 -5.92
C HIS A 157 -20.10 -1.18 -6.40
N LYS A 158 -21.28 -0.61 -6.68
CA LYS A 158 -22.43 -1.36 -7.22
C LYS A 158 -22.15 -1.96 -8.59
N ASN A 159 -21.50 -1.22 -9.49
CA ASN A 159 -21.20 -1.71 -10.83
C ASN A 159 -20.13 -2.81 -10.81
N LEU A 160 -19.10 -2.70 -9.96
CA LEU A 160 -18.14 -3.78 -9.76
C LEU A 160 -18.81 -5.04 -9.19
N GLN A 161 -19.74 -4.91 -8.24
CA GLN A 161 -20.51 -6.07 -7.75
C GLN A 161 -21.29 -6.78 -8.86
N ARG A 162 -21.82 -6.02 -9.83
CA ARG A 162 -22.63 -6.56 -10.92
C ARG A 162 -21.81 -7.20 -12.04
N TYR A 163 -20.70 -6.58 -12.43
CA TYR A 163 -19.99 -6.94 -13.66
C TYR A 163 -18.61 -7.56 -13.42
N ALA A 164 -17.92 -7.24 -12.33
CA ALA A 164 -16.53 -7.65 -12.14
C ALA A 164 -16.37 -9.13 -11.75
N ASN A 165 -15.19 -9.68 -12.02
CA ASN A 165 -14.84 -11.02 -11.57
C ASN A 165 -14.27 -10.99 -10.13
N TRP A 166 -15.10 -11.40 -9.19
CA TRP A 166 -14.73 -11.53 -7.77
C TRP A 166 -14.10 -12.89 -7.41
N ASN A 167 -13.97 -13.80 -8.38
CA ASN A 167 -13.50 -15.16 -8.14
C ASN A 167 -12.09 -15.36 -8.70
N ILE A 168 -11.12 -15.55 -7.81
CA ILE A 168 -9.72 -15.78 -8.17
C ILE A 168 -9.53 -17.04 -9.04
N GLY A 169 -10.37 -18.07 -8.89
CA GLY A 169 -10.29 -19.29 -9.70
C GLY A 169 -10.71 -19.11 -11.15
N LYS A 170 -11.39 -18.00 -11.49
CA LYS A 170 -11.76 -17.64 -12.86
C LYS A 170 -10.78 -16.65 -13.49
N TYR A 171 -9.81 -16.15 -12.72
CA TYR A 171 -8.85 -15.16 -13.18
C TYR A 171 -7.79 -15.78 -14.08
N LYS A 172 -7.67 -15.28 -15.32
CA LYS A 172 -6.68 -15.74 -16.28
C LYS A 172 -5.49 -14.78 -16.33
N LYS A 173 -4.37 -15.21 -15.76
CA LYS A 173 -3.05 -14.61 -16.03
C LYS A 173 -2.59 -15.15 -17.39
N LYS A 174 -2.60 -14.31 -18.43
CA LYS A 174 -1.94 -14.62 -19.70
C LYS A 174 -0.49 -14.18 -19.63
#